data_AF-A0A1F4X652-F1
#
_entry.id   AF-A0A1F4X652-F1
#
_cell.length_a   1.000
_cell.length_b   1.000
_cell.length_c   1.000
_cell.angle_alpha   90.00
_cell.angle_beta   90.00
_cell.angle_gamma   90.00
#
_symmetry.space_group_name_H-M   'P 1'
#
loop_
_entity.id
_entity.type
_entity.pdbx_description
1 polymer ?
#
loop_
_entity_poly.entity_id
_entity_poly.type
_entity_poly.pdbx_seq_one_letter_code
_entity_poly.pdbx_strand_id
1 'polypeptide(L)'
;MDLVSADFDNTAISAIMNLGGMLFSAPTAYGTIFEPANIAAADYDLDGDFDMVAPNFHTSFFNCHENNGNGTFAPKVDFACGSGPTFAGRAYLDGNGTPAIVTTNAFSDNVSVFLNQTPPVSTLIPTLSEWGLIAFGLIFWD
;
A
#
# COMPACT_ATOMS: atom_id res chain seq x y z
N MET A 1 -8.34 11.89 -12.19
CA MET A 1 -8.58 10.57 -11.55
C MET A 1 -8.15 9.52 -12.53
N ASP A 2 -7.02 8.89 -12.22
CA ASP A 2 -6.33 7.93 -13.07
C ASP A 2 -6.90 6.51 -12.90
N LEU A 3 -6.53 5.58 -13.78
CA LEU A 3 -6.98 4.21 -13.76
C LEU A 3 -5.80 3.27 -13.48
N VAL A 4 -5.97 2.34 -12.55
CA VAL A 4 -4.98 1.31 -12.24
C VAL A 4 -5.61 -0.06 -12.45
N SER A 5 -4.87 -0.98 -13.08
CA SER A 5 -5.35 -2.32 -13.43
C SER A 5 -4.29 -3.39 -13.16
N ALA A 6 -4.70 -4.51 -12.55
CA ALA A 6 -3.83 -5.67 -12.34
C ALA A 6 -3.91 -6.57 -13.55
N ASP A 7 -2.75 -6.96 -14.09
CA ASP A 7 -2.65 -8.05 -15.04
C ASP A 7 -2.23 -9.31 -14.27
N PHE A 8 -3.21 -10.19 -14.06
CA PHE A 8 -3.05 -11.44 -13.31
C PHE A 8 -2.04 -12.38 -13.98
N ASP A 9 -1.98 -12.40 -15.31
CA ASP A 9 -1.17 -13.35 -16.07
C ASP A 9 0.26 -12.84 -16.35
N ASN A 10 0.49 -11.53 -16.23
CA ASN A 10 1.74 -10.89 -16.63
C ASN A 10 2.55 -10.33 -15.45
N THR A 11 2.19 -10.65 -14.21
CA THR A 11 2.91 -10.22 -12.99
C THR A 11 3.15 -8.70 -12.97
N ALA A 12 2.20 -7.93 -13.49
CA ALA A 12 2.38 -6.49 -13.65
C ALA A 12 1.08 -5.76 -13.28
N ILE A 13 1.26 -4.58 -12.72
CA ILE A 13 0.19 -3.63 -12.54
C ILE A 13 0.38 -2.53 -13.56
N SER A 14 -0.66 -2.24 -14.34
CA SER A 14 -0.64 -1.16 -15.31
C SER A 14 -1.36 0.06 -14.75
N ALA A 15 -0.67 1.19 -14.69
CA ALA A 15 -1.29 2.48 -14.42
C ALA A 15 -1.51 3.24 -15.73
N ILE A 16 -2.66 3.89 -15.82
CA ILE A 16 -3.15 4.62 -16.98
C ILE A 16 -3.54 6.01 -16.50
N MET A 17 -2.81 7.02 -16.97
CA MET A 17 -3.06 8.41 -16.61
C MET A 17 -4.29 8.93 -17.33
N ASN A 18 -5.18 9.61 -16.62
CA ASN A 18 -6.32 10.31 -17.20
C ASN A 18 -5.87 11.70 -17.67
N LEU A 19 -5.89 11.90 -18.99
CA LEU A 19 -5.50 13.15 -19.63
C LEU A 19 -6.65 14.17 -19.71
N GLY A 20 -7.82 13.83 -19.16
CA GLY A 20 -9.05 14.60 -19.24
C GLY A 20 -9.85 14.29 -20.51
N GLY A 21 -11.14 14.66 -20.51
CA GLY A 21 -11.99 14.50 -21.69
C GLY A 21 -12.19 13.05 -22.16
N MET A 22 -12.11 12.07 -21.24
CA MET A 22 -12.14 10.62 -21.52
C MET A 22 -10.92 10.10 -22.32
N LEU A 23 -9.83 10.85 -22.36
CA LEU A 23 -8.55 10.40 -22.93
C LEU A 23 -7.66 9.81 -21.86
N PHE A 24 -7.00 8.71 -22.19
CA PHE A 24 -6.13 7.95 -21.31
C PHE A 24 -4.76 7.76 -21.99
N SER A 25 -3.68 7.80 -21.21
CA SER A 25 -2.34 7.52 -21.72
C SER A 25 -2.19 6.05 -22.14
N ALA A 26 -1.08 5.72 -22.81
CA ALA A 26 -0.67 4.33 -22.89
C ALA A 26 -0.44 3.78 -21.46
N PRO A 27 -0.76 2.49 -21.19
CA PRO A 27 -0.51 1.88 -19.90
C PRO A 27 1.00 1.81 -19.61
N THR A 28 1.38 2.26 -18.42
CA THR A 28 2.71 2.07 -17.88
C THR A 28 2.69 0.87 -16.94
N ALA A 29 3.48 -0.16 -17.27
CA ALA A 29 3.57 -1.37 -16.47
C ALA A 29 4.58 -1.19 -15.32
N TYR A 30 4.12 -1.48 -14.11
CA TYR A 30 4.90 -1.59 -12.88
C TYR A 30 4.99 -3.07 -12.53
N GLY A 31 6.21 -3.61 -12.52
CA GLY A 31 6.41 -5.03 -12.25
C GLY A 31 6.02 -5.35 -10.82
N THR A 32 5.11 -6.32 -10.63
CA THR A 32 4.99 -7.05 -9.37
C THR A 32 5.89 -8.28 -9.47
N ILE A 33 6.30 -8.81 -8.33
CA ILE A 33 7.13 -10.03 -8.34
C ILE A 33 6.27 -11.28 -8.58
N PHE A 34 4.95 -11.24 -8.32
CA PHE A 34 4.00 -12.35 -8.47
C PHE A 34 2.57 -11.85 -8.71
N GLU A 35 1.68 -12.76 -9.14
CA GLU A 35 0.26 -12.56 -9.46
C GLU A 35 -0.46 -11.66 -8.44
N PRO A 36 -0.83 -10.43 -8.81
CA PRO A 36 -1.61 -9.56 -7.94
C PRO A 36 -3.04 -10.09 -7.84
N ALA A 37 -3.47 -10.51 -6.66
CA ALA A 37 -4.86 -10.97 -6.45
C ALA A 37 -5.87 -9.80 -6.40
N ASN A 38 -5.40 -8.63 -5.95
CA ASN A 38 -6.19 -7.41 -5.83
C ASN A 38 -5.27 -6.19 -5.92
N ILE A 39 -5.84 -5.02 -6.18
CA ILE A 39 -5.14 -3.74 -6.03
C ILE A 39 -6.03 -2.82 -5.20
N ALA A 40 -5.44 -2.24 -4.17
CA ALA A 40 -6.04 -1.13 -3.43
C ALA A 40 -5.35 0.17 -3.82
N ALA A 41 -6.14 1.19 -4.13
CA ALA A 41 -5.66 2.55 -4.37
C ALA A 41 -6.20 3.48 -3.29
N ALA A 42 -5.32 4.21 -2.62
CA ALA A 42 -5.67 5.24 -1.66
C ALA A 42 -4.46 6.13 -1.38
N ASP A 43 -4.73 7.31 -0.86
CA ASP A 43 -3.71 8.24 -0.34
C ASP A 43 -3.26 7.69 1.02
N TYR A 44 -2.10 7.01 1.07
CA TYR A 44 -1.60 6.34 2.27
C TYR A 44 -0.60 7.18 3.07
N ASP A 45 0.01 8.19 2.45
CA ASP A 45 0.97 9.12 3.06
C ASP A 45 0.42 10.53 3.32
N LEU A 46 -0.80 10.82 2.85
CA LEU A 46 -1.55 12.08 2.99
C LEU A 46 -0.98 13.24 2.18
N ASP A 47 -0.33 12.96 1.06
CA ASP A 47 0.21 13.98 0.15
C ASP A 47 -0.82 14.51 -0.87
N GLY A 48 -1.96 13.82 -1.00
CA GLY A 48 -3.06 14.18 -1.88
C GLY A 48 -3.14 13.36 -3.18
N ASP A 49 -2.17 12.46 -3.41
CA ASP A 49 -2.14 11.54 -4.53
C ASP A 49 -2.48 10.12 -4.08
N PHE A 50 -3.15 9.34 -4.93
CA PHE A 50 -3.50 7.96 -4.58
C PHE A 50 -2.35 7.01 -4.92
N ASP A 51 -1.75 6.43 -3.87
CA ASP A 51 -0.78 5.35 -3.97
C ASP A 51 -1.47 4.01 -4.26
N MET A 52 -0.63 3.01 -4.49
CA MET A 52 -1.05 1.68 -4.87
C MET A 52 -0.49 0.62 -3.92
N VAL A 53 -1.34 -0.34 -3.55
CA VAL A 53 -1.00 -1.49 -2.70
C VAL A 53 -1.50 -2.76 -3.36
N ALA A 54 -0.62 -3.75 -3.49
CA ALA A 54 -0.90 -4.99 -4.20
C ALA A 54 -0.46 -6.24 -3.40
N PRO A 55 -1.43 -7.03 -2.89
CA PRO A 55 -1.19 -8.38 -2.37
C PRO A 55 -0.58 -9.32 -3.41
N ASN A 56 0.51 -10.02 -3.06
CA ASN A 56 1.11 -11.05 -3.90
C ASN A 56 0.70 -12.44 -3.40
N PHE A 57 -0.33 -13.02 -4.03
CA PHE A 57 -1.04 -14.21 -3.53
C PHE A 57 -0.18 -15.46 -3.33
N HIS A 58 0.90 -15.62 -4.09
CA HIS A 58 1.78 -16.78 -3.95
C HIS A 58 2.95 -16.57 -3.00
N THR A 59 2.92 -15.51 -2.18
CA THR A 59 4.04 -15.11 -1.33
C THR A 59 3.59 -14.78 0.10
N SER A 60 4.53 -14.30 0.92
CA SER A 60 4.25 -13.68 2.23
C SER A 60 4.49 -12.17 2.19
N PHE A 61 4.27 -11.54 1.04
CA PHE A 61 4.50 -10.12 0.83
C PHE A 61 3.31 -9.46 0.13
N PHE A 62 3.08 -8.20 0.43
CA PHE A 62 2.42 -7.27 -0.49
C PHE A 62 3.43 -6.20 -0.88
N ASN A 63 3.17 -5.52 -1.99
CA ASN A 63 4.01 -4.42 -2.43
C ASN A 63 3.22 -3.12 -2.48
N CYS A 64 3.89 -2.02 -2.20
CA CYS A 64 3.33 -0.68 -2.32
C CYS A 64 4.12 0.13 -3.34
N HIS A 65 3.43 1.04 -4.00
CA HIS A 65 3.98 1.99 -4.96
C HIS A 65 3.43 3.38 -4.64
N GLU A 66 4.32 4.28 -4.25
CA GLU A 66 4.00 5.70 -4.04
C GLU A 66 3.72 6.39 -5.38
N ASN A 67 2.70 7.24 -5.42
CA ASN A 67 2.36 8.01 -6.62
C ASN A 67 3.04 9.38 -6.58
N ASN A 68 3.92 9.66 -7.54
CA ASN A 68 4.68 10.92 -7.58
C ASN A 68 3.85 12.16 -8.01
N GLY A 69 2.51 12.08 -8.02
CA GLY A 69 1.60 13.17 -8.42
C GLY A 69 1.64 13.61 -9.89
N ASN A 70 2.50 12.98 -10.70
CA ASN A 70 2.65 13.25 -12.12
C ASN A 70 2.21 12.04 -12.98
N GLY A 71 1.43 11.14 -12.38
CA GLY A 71 0.96 9.88 -12.92
C GLY A 71 2.09 8.89 -13.26
N THR A 72 3.19 8.97 -12.51
CA THR A 72 4.19 7.92 -12.41
C THR A 72 4.27 7.43 -10.97
N PHE A 73 4.56 6.14 -10.80
CA PHE A 73 4.81 5.56 -9.49
C PHE A 73 6.29 5.35 -9.21
N ALA A 74 6.67 5.49 -7.95
CA ALA A 74 7.98 5.11 -7.43
C ALA A 74 8.22 3.59 -7.55
N PRO A 75 9.49 3.13 -7.43
CA PRO A 75 9.78 1.71 -7.31
C PRO A 75 9.00 1.05 -6.18
N LYS A 76 8.64 -0.22 -6.36
CA LYS A 76 7.86 -0.94 -5.35
C LYS A 76 8.66 -1.13 -4.06
N VAL A 77 7.96 -1.03 -2.94
CA VAL A 77 8.45 -1.43 -1.62
C VAL A 77 7.69 -2.69 -1.18
N ASP A 78 8.41 -3.75 -0.82
CA ASP A 78 7.81 -5.02 -0.38
C ASP A 78 7.68 -5.04 1.15
N PHE A 79 6.50 -5.41 1.64
CA PHE A 79 6.19 -5.54 3.07
C PHE A 79 5.83 -6.98 3.41
N ALA A 80 6.52 -7.54 4.39
CA ALA A 80 6.26 -8.89 4.87
C ALA A 80 4.94 -8.94 5.65
N CYS A 81 4.05 -9.84 5.26
CA CYS A 81 2.75 -10.09 5.89
C CYS A 81 2.56 -11.60 6.11
N GLY A 82 1.32 -12.04 6.35
CA GLY A 82 0.98 -13.46 6.35
C GLY A 82 1.09 -14.09 4.97
N SER A 83 0.99 -15.42 4.92
CA SER A 83 1.10 -16.17 3.66
C SER A 83 -0.20 -16.12 2.88
N GLY A 84 -0.10 -15.93 1.56
CA GLY A 84 -1.24 -15.87 0.67
C GLY A 84 -2.08 -14.62 0.82
N PRO A 85 -1.50 -13.41 0.82
CA PRO A 85 -2.29 -12.19 0.92
C PRO A 85 -3.21 -12.07 -0.30
N THR A 86 -4.51 -11.89 -0.06
CA THR A 86 -5.57 -11.90 -1.08
C THR A 86 -6.19 -10.53 -1.31
N PHE A 87 -6.25 -9.71 -0.25
CA PHE A 87 -6.85 -8.39 -0.27
C PHE A 87 -6.02 -7.44 0.58
N ALA A 88 -5.96 -6.18 0.18
CA ALA A 88 -5.44 -5.07 0.97
C ALA A 88 -6.52 -4.01 1.11
N GLY A 89 -6.66 -3.45 2.31
CA GLY A 89 -7.63 -2.39 2.59
C GLY A 89 -7.01 -1.27 3.41
N ARG A 90 -7.60 -0.08 3.25
CA ARG A 90 -7.28 1.10 4.06
C ARG A 90 -8.17 1.18 5.29
N ALA A 91 -7.60 1.44 6.46
CA ALA A 91 -8.35 1.67 7.69
C ALA A 91 -7.65 2.69 8.61
N TYR A 92 -8.39 3.48 9.38
CA TYR A 92 -7.84 4.35 10.42
C TYR A 92 -8.02 3.66 11.78
N LEU A 93 -6.94 3.11 12.34
CA LEU A 93 -7.04 2.14 13.44
C LEU A 93 -6.48 2.63 14.77
N ASP A 94 -5.61 3.63 14.76
CA ASP A 94 -4.86 4.10 15.94
C ASP A 94 -5.15 5.56 16.31
N GLY A 95 -6.04 6.24 15.56
CA GLY A 95 -6.51 7.59 15.87
C GLY A 95 -5.50 8.71 15.62
N ASN A 96 -4.36 8.43 14.96
CA ASN A 96 -3.37 9.44 14.60
C ASN A 96 -3.73 10.22 13.32
N GLY A 97 -4.82 9.84 12.64
CA GLY A 97 -5.28 10.45 11.40
C GLY A 97 -4.57 9.94 10.14
N THR A 98 -3.63 9.00 10.26
CA THR A 98 -2.95 8.36 9.15
C THR A 98 -3.60 7.00 8.84
N PRO A 99 -3.68 6.61 7.57
CA PRO A 99 -4.25 5.34 7.19
C PRO A 99 -3.29 4.19 7.46
N ALA A 100 -3.80 3.12 8.03
CA ALA A 100 -3.18 1.82 8.09
C ALA A 100 -3.52 0.97 6.85
N ILE A 101 -2.63 0.04 6.53
CA ILE A 101 -2.86 -1.03 5.54
C ILE A 101 -3.23 -2.31 6.30
N VAL A 102 -4.28 -2.99 5.86
CA VAL A 102 -4.73 -4.27 6.41
C VAL A 102 -4.75 -5.31 5.31
N THR A 103 -4.13 -6.48 5.53
CA THR A 103 -4.14 -7.59 4.57
C THR A 103 -4.86 -8.82 5.10
N THR A 104 -5.62 -9.51 4.24
CA THR A 104 -6.16 -10.85 4.54
C THR A 104 -5.26 -11.92 3.96
N ASN A 105 -4.78 -12.85 4.78
CA ASN A 105 -3.77 -13.83 4.39
C ASN A 105 -4.37 -15.24 4.40
N ALA A 106 -4.69 -15.76 3.21
CA ALA A 106 -5.49 -16.95 3.04
C ALA A 106 -4.76 -18.26 3.38
N PHE A 107 -3.42 -18.31 3.26
CA PHE A 107 -2.66 -19.52 3.57
C PHE A 107 -2.22 -19.58 5.03
N SER A 108 -2.21 -18.44 5.74
CA SER A 108 -1.89 -18.38 7.17
C SER A 108 -3.09 -18.14 8.08
N ASP A 109 -4.31 -18.16 7.54
CA ASP A 109 -5.57 -17.99 8.27
C ASP A 109 -5.58 -16.79 9.23
N ASN A 110 -4.97 -15.67 8.81
CA ASN A 110 -4.85 -14.49 9.65
C ASN A 110 -4.95 -13.18 8.87
N VAL A 111 -4.90 -12.08 9.61
CA VAL A 111 -4.85 -10.72 9.09
C VAL A 111 -3.54 -10.08 9.55
N SER A 112 -2.92 -9.28 8.68
CA SER A 112 -1.79 -8.42 9.05
C SER A 112 -2.24 -6.96 9.04
N VAL A 113 -1.73 -6.17 9.99
CA VAL A 113 -2.03 -4.74 10.12
C VAL A 113 -0.72 -3.97 10.14
N PHE A 114 -0.63 -2.97 9.29
CA PHE A 114 0.51 -2.09 9.12
C PHE A 114 0.07 -0.67 9.42
N LEU A 115 0.47 -0.17 10.59
CA LEU A 115 0.16 1.20 11.00
C LEU A 115 1.17 2.15 10.35
N ASN A 116 0.67 3.21 9.73
CA ASN A 116 1.53 4.29 9.28
C ASN A 116 1.87 5.18 10.47
N GLN A 117 3.16 5.35 10.75
CA GLN A 117 3.63 6.28 11.76
C GLN A 117 4.24 7.50 11.09
N THR A 118 3.42 8.31 10.44
CA THR A 118 3.80 9.71 10.25
C THR A 118 3.97 10.28 11.65
N PRO A 119 5.16 10.78 12.05
CA PRO A 119 5.29 11.41 13.34
C PRO A 119 4.20 12.49 13.40
N PRO A 120 3.37 12.56 14.45
CA PRO A 120 2.57 13.76 14.64
C PRO A 120 3.56 14.92 14.56
N VAL A 121 3.29 15.93 13.72
CA VAL A 121 4.07 17.17 13.69
C VAL A 121 4.31 17.55 15.14
N SER A 122 5.55 17.37 15.59
CA SER A 122 5.83 17.19 17.00
C SER A 122 5.66 18.53 17.70
N THR A 123 4.46 18.83 18.18
CA THR A 123 4.33 19.69 19.36
C THR A 123 4.88 18.88 20.52
N LEU A 124 6.16 19.09 20.80
CA LEU A 124 6.94 18.49 21.89
C LEU A 124 6.09 18.23 23.13
N ILE A 125 5.81 16.97 23.44
CA ILE A 125 5.57 16.57 24.83
C ILE A 125 6.46 15.34 25.10
N PRO A 126 7.41 15.43 26.05
CA PRO A 126 8.32 14.33 26.32
C PRO A 126 7.66 13.23 27.14
N THR A 127 8.02 11.99 26.77
CA THR A 127 8.04 10.73 27.50
C THR A 127 6.75 10.18 28.10
N LEU A 128 6.41 8.94 27.71
CA LEU A 128 6.10 7.88 28.66
C LEU A 128 6.46 6.49 28.10
N SER A 129 7.14 5.74 28.95
CA SER A 129 7.48 4.31 28.88
C SER A 129 6.26 3.41 29.08
N GLU A 130 6.40 2.12 28.71
CA GLU A 130 5.40 1.03 28.69
C GLU A 130 4.51 1.12 27.44
N TRP A 131 4.53 0.16 26.51
CA TRP A 131 4.10 -1.23 26.66
C TRP A 131 4.92 -2.22 25.82
N GLY A 132 4.90 -3.49 26.23
CA GLY A 132 5.62 -4.61 25.63
C GLY A 132 5.33 -4.81 24.14
N LEU A 133 6.40 -5.00 23.38
CA LEU A 133 6.41 -5.14 21.93
C LEU A 133 5.83 -6.51 21.52
N ILE A 134 4.56 -6.51 21.07
CA ILE A 134 4.11 -7.45 20.04
C ILE A 134 4.63 -6.91 18.70
N ALA A 135 5.28 -7.74 17.91
CA ALA A 135 5.89 -7.32 16.65
C ALA A 135 4.82 -6.75 15.70
N PHE A 136 4.84 -5.44 15.48
CA PHE A 136 4.09 -4.76 14.42
C PHE A 136 5.05 -4.48 13.27
N GLY A 137 4.68 -4.84 12.04
CA GLY A 137 5.38 -4.40 10.83
C GLY A 137 5.15 -2.90 10.68
N LEU A 138 6.19 -2.11 10.86
CA LEU A 138 6.16 -0.65 10.69
C LEU A 138 6.45 -0.34 9.22
N ILE A 139 5.69 0.61 8.67
CA ILE A 139 5.94 1.16 7.33
C ILE A 139 6.52 2.56 7.52
N PHE A 140 7.70 2.79 6.95
CA PHE A 140 8.30 4.10 6.79
C PHE A 140 8.40 4.37 5.30
N TRP A 141 7.86 5.49 4.86
CA TRP A 141 8.20 6.13 3.60
C TRP A 141 9.30 7.14 3.95
N ASP A 142 10.48 7.04 3.33
CA ASP A 142 11.67 7.85 3.65
C ASP A 142 11.65 9.24 3.02
#